data_AF-A0A7W6PBA8-F1
#
_entry.id   AF-A0A7W6PBA8-F1
#
_cell.length_a   1.000
_cell.length_b   1.000
_cell.length_c   1.000
_cell.angle_alpha   90.00
_cell.angle_beta   90.00
_cell.angle_gamma   90.00
#
_symmetry.space_group_name_H-M   'P 1'
#
loop_
_entity.id
_entity.type
_entity.pdbx_description
1 polymer ?
#
loop_
_entity_poly.entity_id
_entity_poly.type
_entity_poly.pdbx_seq_one_letter_code
_entity_poly.pdbx_strand_id
1 'polypeptide(L)' 'MTYSRASANLVIIDHTGVPDALRGKGVGQALAEHAVLAAREGGWKIVPLCPFFKALSIRQREWQDVIQ' A
#
# COMPACT_ATOMS: atom_id res chain seq x y z
N MET A 1 6.50 -6.13 3.38
CA MET A 1 5.65 -5.83 2.22
C MET A 1 6.44 -6.17 0.97
N THR A 2 5.82 -6.80 -0.02
CA THR A 2 6.40 -7.01 -1.34
C THR A 2 5.68 -6.13 -2.35
N TYR A 3 6.41 -5.78 -3.42
CA TYR A 3 5.86 -5.02 -4.53
C TYR A 3 6.66 -5.30 -5.80
N SER A 4 6.03 -5.03 -6.94
CA SER A 4 6.65 -5.04 -8.26
C SER A 4 6.44 -3.68 -8.93
N ARG A 5 7.46 -3.14 -9.58
CA ARG A 5 7.33 -1.88 -10.32
C ARG A 5 6.98 -2.21 -11.78
N ALA A 6 5.72 -1.97 -12.16
CA ALA A 6 5.20 -2.29 -13.49
C ALA A 6 5.61 -1.25 -14.54
N SER A 7 5.85 0.00 -14.12
CA SER A 7 6.43 1.06 -14.94
C SER A 7 7.09 2.12 -14.06
N ALA A 8 7.68 3.15 -14.66
CA ALA A 8 8.20 4.30 -13.91
C ALA A 8 7.14 4.91 -12.97
N ASN A 9 5.88 4.91 -13.40
CA ASN A 9 4.79 5.61 -12.72
C ASN A 9 3.77 4.65 -12.08
N LEU A 10 4.03 3.34 -12.05
CA LEU A 10 3.06 2.35 -11.53
C LEU A 10 3.75 1.23 -10.73
N VAL A 11 3.30 1.05 -9.49
CA VAL A 11 3.75 0.01 -8.57
C VAL A 11 2.58 -0.88 -8.20
N ILE A 12 2.82 -2.19 -8.12
CA ILE A 12 1.85 -3.20 -7.71
C ILE A 12 2.24 -3.66 -6.31
N ILE A 13 1.35 -3.52 -5.34
CA ILE A 13 1.52 -4.08 -3.99
C ILE A 13 0.74 -5.38 -3.90
N ASP A 14 1.45 -6.50 -3.90
CA ASP A 14 0.88 -7.85 -4.00
C ASP A 14 0.78 -8.56 -2.65
N HIS A 15 1.66 -8.24 -1.69
CA HIS A 15 1.60 -8.84 -0.37
C HIS A 15 2.06 -7.91 0.77
N THR A 16 1.29 -7.92 1.86
CA THR A 16 1.64 -7.25 3.13
C THR A 16 1.61 -8.28 4.26
N GLY A 17 2.77 -8.82 4.61
CA GLY A 17 2.94 -9.72 5.74
C GLY A 17 3.31 -8.96 7.02
N VAL A 18 2.70 -9.35 8.13
CA VAL A 18 3.03 -8.87 9.48
C VAL A 18 3.30 -10.11 10.35
N PRO A 19 4.46 -10.20 11.02
CA PRO A 19 4.74 -11.30 11.95
C PRO A 19 3.68 -11.38 13.06
N ASP A 20 3.34 -12.59 13.51
CA ASP A 20 2.30 -12.77 14.53
C ASP A 20 2.61 -12.04 15.84
N ALA A 21 3.88 -11.94 16.24
CA ALA A 21 4.33 -11.17 17.41
C ALA A 21 3.98 -9.67 17.34
N LEU A 22 3.69 -9.15 16.14
CA LEU A 22 3.34 -7.75 15.88
C LEU A 22 1.87 -7.57 15.49
N ARG A 23 1.07 -8.64 15.52
CA ARG A 23 -0.37 -8.59 15.23
C ARG A 23 -1.08 -7.69 16.24
N GLY A 24 -2.05 -6.91 15.77
CA GLY A 24 -2.79 -5.96 16.62
C GLY A 24 -2.05 -4.67 16.95
N LYS A 25 -0.77 -4.51 16.55
CA LYS A 25 0.02 -3.29 16.81
C LYS A 25 0.00 -2.25 15.68
N GLY A 26 -0.89 -2.42 14.69
CA GLY A 26 -1.02 -1.46 13.59
C GLY A 26 0.10 -1.48 12.53
N VAL A 27 1.07 -2.41 12.61
CA VAL A 27 2.25 -2.43 11.71
C VAL A 27 1.87 -2.51 10.23
N GLY A 28 0.87 -3.34 9.87
CA GLY A 28 0.42 -3.45 8.49
C GLY A 28 -0.16 -2.13 7.96
N GLN A 29 -0.88 -1.39 8.80
CA GLN A 29 -1.43 -0.08 8.44
C GLN A 29 -0.31 0.95 8.26
N ALA A 30 0.67 0.99 9.17
CA ALA A 30 1.81 1.88 9.06
C ALA A 30 2.62 1.63 7.77
N LEU A 31 2.81 0.36 7.38
CA LEU A 31 3.43 0.00 6.10
C LEU A 31 2.63 0.52 4.90
N ALA A 32 1.30 0.42 4.96
CA ALA A 32 0.43 0.88 3.89
C ALA A 32 0.43 2.40 3.74
N GLU A 33 0.32 3.13 4.86
CA GLU A 33 0.41 4.60 4.91
C GLU A 33 1.75 5.09 4.34
N HIS A 34 2.85 4.45 4.73
CA HIS A 34 4.16 4.80 4.20
C HIS A 34 4.26 4.58 2.68
N ALA A 35 3.69 3.48 2.17
CA ALA A 35 3.68 3.21 0.73
C ALA A 35 2.89 4.28 -0.05
N VAL A 36 1.76 4.75 0.49
CA VAL A 36 0.95 5.82 -0.11
C VAL A 36 1.70 7.16 -0.11
N LEU A 37 2.37 7.50 0.98
CA LEU A 37 3.19 8.71 1.05
C LEU A 37 4.33 8.68 0.03
N ALA A 38 5.06 7.56 -0.06
CA ALA A 38 6.12 7.38 -1.04
C ALA A 38 5.59 7.48 -2.48
N ALA A 39 4.35 7.03 -2.73
CA ALA A 39 3.68 7.16 -4.02
C ALA A 39 3.43 8.62 -4.40
N ARG A 40 2.93 9.41 -3.43
CA ARG A 40 2.69 10.84 -3.59
C ARG A 40 3.98 11.61 -3.86
N GLU A 41 5.00 11.38 -3.03
CA GLU A 41 6.30 12.04 -3.15
C GLU A 41 7.01 11.68 -4.47
N GLY A 42 6.89 10.42 -4.89
CA GLY A 42 7.51 9.94 -6.11
C GLY A 42 6.69 10.18 -7.39
N GLY A 43 5.47 10.72 -7.29
CA GLY A 43 4.61 10.96 -8.45
C GLY A 43 4.18 9.69 -9.20
N TRP A 44 4.05 8.55 -8.51
CA TRP A 44 3.62 7.28 -9.09
C TRP A 44 2.35 6.73 -8.41
N LYS A 45 1.65 5.81 -9.08
CA LYS A 45 0.41 5.20 -8.57
C LYS A 45 0.62 3.76 -8.08
N ILE A 46 -0.33 3.30 -7.27
CA ILE A 46 -0.37 1.95 -6.69
C ILE A 46 -1.55 1.16 -7.24
N VAL A 47 -1.30 -0.06 -7.69
CA VAL A 47 -2.32 -1.10 -7.89
C VAL A 47 -2.35 -2.01 -6.65
N PRO A 48 -3.44 -2.01 -5.88
CA PRO A 48 -3.53 -2.78 -4.64
C PRO A 48 -4.03 -4.21 -4.88
N LEU A 49 -3.14 -5.13 -5.27
CA LEU A 49 -3.49 -6.55 -5.44
C LEU A 49 -3.62 -7.29 -4.11
N CYS A 50 -2.83 -6.90 -3.11
CA CYS A 50 -2.92 -7.45 -1.76
C CYS A 50 -4.33 -7.16 -1.17
N PRO A 51 -5.10 -8.18 -0.74
CA PRO A 51 -6.45 -7.97 -0.19
C PRO A 51 -6.47 -7.04 1.03
N PHE A 52 -5.44 -7.13 1.88
CA PHE A 52 -5.28 -6.25 3.04
C PHE A 52 -5.13 -4.78 2.60
N PHE A 53 -4.22 -4.51 1.66
CA PHE A 53 -3.98 -3.15 1.19
C PHE A 53 -5.21 -2.60 0.45
N LYS A 54 -5.85 -3.41 -0.39
CA LYS A 54 -7.09 -3.07 -1.10
C LYS A 54 -8.21 -2.70 -0.14
N ALA A 55 -8.37 -3.45 0.96
CA ALA A 55 -9.38 -3.14 1.96
C ALA A 55 -9.10 -1.79 2.66
N LEU A 56 -7.84 -1.47 2.94
CA LEU A 56 -7.45 -0.17 3.50
C LEU A 56 -7.69 0.97 2.50
N SER A 57 -7.31 0.80 1.24
CA SER A 57 -7.46 1.83 0.21
C SER A 57 -8.92 2.19 -0.08
N ILE A 58 -9.85 1.24 0.06
CA ILE A 58 -11.29 1.51 -0.05
C ILE A 58 -11.81 2.33 1.15
N ARG A 59 -11.26 2.10 2.35
CA ARG A 59 -11.70 2.80 3.58
C ARG A 59 -11.14 4.22 3.66
N GLN A 60 -9.89 4.41 3.26
CA GLN A 60 -9.21 5.71 3.28
C GLN A 60 -9.43 6.44 1.95
N ARG A 61 -10.49 7.26 1.90
CA ARG A 61 -10.88 8.02 0.71
C ARG A 61 -9.78 8.99 0.26
N GLU A 62 -8.97 9.45 1.20
CA GLU A 62 -7.83 10.30 0.94
C GLU A 62 -6.77 9.63 0.06
N TRP A 63 -6.67 8.29 0.01
CA TRP A 63 -5.66 7.58 -0.79
C TRP A 63 -5.99 7.54 -2.28
N GLN A 64 -7.21 7.89 -2.68
CA GLN A 64 -7.70 7.75 -4.05
C GLN A 64 -6.92 8.59 -5.07
N ASP A 65 -6.11 9.55 -4.62
CA ASP A 65 -5.21 10.32 -5.47
C ASP A 65 -4.06 9.48 -6.07
N VAL A 66 -3.61 8.45 -5.36
CA VAL A 66 -2.49 7.59 -5.78
C VAL A 66 -2.88 6.13 -6.03
N ILE A 67 -4.14 5.76 -5.84
CA ILE A 67 -4.63 4.41 -6.19
C ILE A 67 -5.10 4.39 -7.65
N GLN A 68 -4.78 3.29 -8.34
CA GLN A 68 -5.28 2.97 -9.67
C GLN A 68 -6.27 1.79 -9.61
#